data_AF-A0A2J0L2Y1-F1
#
_entry.id   AF-A0A2J0L2Y1-F1
#
_cell.length_a   1.000
_cell.length_b   1.000
_cell.length_c   1.000
_cell.angle_alpha   90.00
_cell.angle_beta   90.00
_cell.angle_gamma   90.00
#
_symmetry.space_group_name_H-M   'P 1'
#
loop_
_entity.id
_entity.type
_entity.pdbx_description
1 polymer ?
#
loop_
_entity_poly.entity_id
_entity_poly.type
_entity_poly.pdbx_seq_one_letter_code
_entity_poly.pdbx_strand_id
1 'polypeptide(L)' 'MRYPKLRELKEAITALIKGPYTTKFPFKSHVPEKRFRGKPEYSKDGCVGCKACAEVCPTGCIEVKDIPDAETPVRKLELH' A
#
# COMPACT_ATOMS: atom_id res chain seq x y z
N MET A 1 -24.20 -42.14 5.57
CA MET A 1 -23.00 -41.28 5.49
C MET A 1 -21.78 -42.18 5.36
N ARG A 2 -20.92 -41.99 4.34
CA ARG A 2 -19.64 -42.70 4.28
C ARG A 2 -18.70 -42.05 5.30
N TYR A 3 -18.06 -42.87 6.13
CA TYR A 3 -17.04 -42.36 7.05
C TYR A 3 -15.89 -41.72 6.27
N PRO A 4 -15.29 -40.63 6.79
CA PRO A 4 -14.12 -40.03 6.19
C PRO A 4 -12.97 -41.05 6.12
N LYS A 5 -12.18 -41.00 5.06
CA LYS A 5 -11.02 -41.89 4.90
C LYS A 5 -9.96 -41.56 5.95
N LEU A 6 -9.09 -42.51 6.29
CA LEU A 6 -7.95 -42.29 7.21
C LEU A 6 -7.10 -41.05 6.84
N ARG A 7 -6.96 -40.77 5.54
CA ARG A 7 -6.27 -39.58 5.04
C ARG A 7 -6.96 -38.29 5.47
N GLU A 8 -8.29 -38.21 5.40
CA GLU A 8 -9.06 -37.03 5.75
C GLU A 8 -8.99 -36.77 7.26
N LEU A 9 -9.02 -37.84 8.08
CA LEU A 9 -8.85 -37.73 9.52
C LEU A 9 -7.45 -37.21 9.89
N LYS A 10 -6.41 -37.68 9.20
CA LYS A 10 -5.03 -37.21 9.39
C LYS A 10 -4.89 -35.72 9.08
N GLU A 11 -5.46 -35.25 7.97
CA GLU A 11 -5.44 -33.83 7.61
C GLU A 11 -6.23 -32.98 8.62
N ALA A 12 -7.38 -33.46 9.09
CA ALA A 12 -8.18 -32.77 10.10
C ALA A 12 -7.41 -32.58 11.42
N ILE A 13 -6.72 -33.64 11.89
CA ILE A 13 -5.86 -33.56 13.08
C ILE A 13 -4.71 -32.57 12.84
N THR A 14 -4.06 -32.62 11.67
CA THR A 14 -2.95 -31.73 11.33
C THR A 14 -3.39 -30.26 11.30
N ALA A 15 -4.56 -29.98 10.74
CA ALA A 15 -5.14 -28.64 10.66
C ALA A 15 -5.50 -28.09 12.05
N LEU A 16 -6.04 -28.92 12.94
CA LEU A 16 -6.35 -28.52 14.31
C LEU A 16 -5.09 -28.11 15.09
N ILE A 17 -3.98 -28.83 14.88
CA ILE A 17 -2.70 -28.55 15.56
C ILE A 17 -2.00 -27.32 14.98
N LYS A 18 -1.90 -27.20 13.65
CA LYS A 18 -1.20 -26.08 12.99
C LYS A 18 -2.00 -24.78 13.03
N GLY A 19 -3.32 -24.88 13.20
CA GLY A 19 -4.23 -23.75 13.16
C GLY A 19 -4.52 -23.26 11.74
N PRO A 20 -5.27 -22.16 11.61
CA PRO A 20 -5.66 -21.61 10.33
C PRO A 20 -4.46 -21.05 9.57
N TYR A 21 -4.45 -21.26 8.25
CA TYR A 21 -3.44 -20.70 7.35
C TYR A 21 -3.58 -19.18 7.14
N THR A 22 -4.70 -18.60 7.57
CA THR A 22 -5.00 -17.18 7.37
C THR A 22 -4.29 -16.29 8.38
N THR A 23 -4.01 -15.05 7.96
CA THR A 23 -3.55 -13.99 8.86
C THR A 23 -4.69 -13.50 9.75
N LYS A 24 -4.37 -12.85 10.87
CA LYS A 24 -5.36 -12.29 11.82
C LYS A 24 -6.00 -10.97 11.34
N PHE A 25 -6.10 -10.73 10.04
CA PHE A 25 -6.80 -9.57 9.51
C PHE A 25 -8.30 -9.68 9.84
N PRO A 26 -9.00 -8.60 10.25
CA PRO A 26 -8.55 -7.20 10.37
C PRO A 26 -7.93 -6.82 11.72
N PHE A 27 -7.93 -7.72 12.71
CA PHE A 27 -7.46 -7.44 14.07
C PHE A 27 -5.95 -7.19 14.17
N LYS A 28 -5.16 -7.77 13.25
CA LYS A 28 -3.73 -7.49 13.11
C LYS A 28 -3.42 -7.15 11.65
N SER A 29 -2.78 -6.01 11.43
CA SER A 29 -2.32 -5.60 10.11
C SER A 29 -1.19 -6.50 9.61
N HIS A 30 -1.07 -6.59 8.29
CA HIS A 30 0.08 -7.22 7.66
C HIS A 30 1.29 -6.27 7.75
N VAL A 31 2.49 -6.84 7.86
CA VAL A 31 3.73 -6.07 7.77
C VAL A 31 4.17 -6.11 6.31
N PRO A 32 4.23 -4.96 5.61
CA PRO A 32 4.65 -4.93 4.22
C PRO A 32 6.16 -5.20 4.10
N GLU A 33 6.56 -5.76 2.97
CA GLU A 33 7.97 -5.95 2.62
C GLU A 33 8.71 -4.61 2.47
N LYS A 34 10.04 -4.62 2.65
CA LYS A 34 10.86 -3.38 2.70
C LYS A 34 10.71 -2.45 1.49
N ARG A 35 10.37 -2.97 0.31
CA ARG A 35 10.21 -2.21 -0.95
C ARG A 35 8.76 -2.10 -1.42
N PHE A 36 7.81 -2.37 -0.52
CA PHE A 36 6.39 -2.20 -0.83
C PHE A 36 6.09 -0.73 -1.15
N ARG A 37 5.45 -0.47 -2.29
CA ARG A 37 5.05 0.88 -2.71
C ARG A 37 3.65 1.15 -2.14
N GLY A 38 3.60 1.85 -1.01
CA GLY A 38 2.36 2.32 -0.40
C GLY A 38 1.82 3.60 -1.05
N LYS A 39 1.04 4.36 -0.29
CA LYS A 39 0.56 5.67 -0.72
C LYS A 39 1.74 6.63 -0.90
N PRO A 40 1.92 7.26 -2.07
CA PRO A 40 2.93 8.31 -2.24
C PRO A 40 2.62 9.52 -1.36
N GLU A 41 3.66 10.12 -0.78
CA GLU A 41 3.56 11.34 0.03
C GLU A 41 4.44 12.43 -0.58
N TYR A 42 3.87 13.64 -0.70
CA TYR A 42 4.59 14.80 -1.21
C TYR A 42 5.40 15.45 -0.10
N SER A 43 6.70 15.61 -0.32
CA SER A 43 7.60 16.39 0.56
C SER A 43 7.93 17.74 -0.08
N LYS A 44 7.59 18.83 0.63
CA LYS A 44 7.87 20.20 0.20
C LYS A 44 9.38 20.50 0.24
N ASP A 45 10.07 20.04 1.28
CA ASP A 45 11.47 20.40 1.54
C ASP A 45 12.43 19.82 0.50
N GLY A 46 12.11 18.64 -0.06
CA GLY A 46 12.88 17.99 -1.12
C GLY A 46 12.47 18.38 -2.55
N CYS A 47 11.44 19.19 -2.72
CA CYS A 47 10.89 19.51 -4.04
C CYS A 47 11.45 20.82 -4.59
N VAL A 48 12.08 20.74 -5.77
CA VAL A 48 12.60 21.92 -6.51
C VAL A 48 11.59 22.52 -7.50
N GLY A 49 10.38 21.95 -7.58
CA GLY A 49 9.34 22.47 -8.47
C GLY A 49 9.60 22.25 -9.97
N CYS A 50 10.28 21.18 -10.37
CA CYS A 50 10.62 20.91 -11.77
C CYS A 50 9.46 20.40 -12.65
N LYS A 51 8.29 20.08 -12.07
CA LYS A 51 7.10 19.51 -12.75
C LYS A 51 7.27 18.08 -13.33
N ALA A 52 8.48 17.50 -13.30
CA ALA A 52 8.75 16.17 -13.87
C ALA A 52 7.85 15.04 -13.31
N CYS A 53 7.49 15.09 -12.02
CA CYS A 53 6.61 14.09 -11.41
C CYS A 53 5.20 14.08 -12.03
N ALA A 54 4.68 15.25 -12.38
CA ALA A 54 3.37 15.36 -13.02
C ALA A 54 3.44 14.92 -14.49
N GLU A 55 4.52 15.26 -15.20
CA GLU A 55 4.73 14.89 -16.60
C GLU A 55 4.88 13.38 -16.79
N VAL A 56 5.58 12.69 -15.89
CA VAL A 56 5.79 11.23 -15.97
C VAL A 56 4.62 10.42 -15.41
N CYS A 57 3.64 11.06 -14.78
CA CYS A 57 2.55 10.36 -14.12
C CYS A 57 1.66 9.66 -15.17
N PRO A 58 1.58 8.32 -15.21
CA PRO A 58 0.83 7.61 -16.24
C PRO A 58 -0.69 7.81 -16.11
N THR A 59 -1.18 8.09 -14.91
CA THR A 59 -2.60 8.31 -14.62
C THR A 59 -2.98 9.79 -14.60
N GLY A 60 -2.01 10.70 -14.64
CA GLY A 60 -2.25 12.14 -14.49
C GLY A 60 -2.82 12.56 -13.13
N CYS A 61 -2.63 11.77 -12.06
CA CYS A 61 -3.15 12.10 -10.72
C CYS A 61 -2.31 13.13 -9.94
N ILE A 62 -1.20 13.60 -10.51
CA ILE A 62 -0.31 14.56 -9.89
C ILE A 62 -0.54 15.92 -10.54
N GLU A 63 -1.10 16.87 -9.79
CA GLU A 63 -1.33 18.23 -10.23
C GLU A 63 -0.24 19.18 -9.72
N VAL A 64 0.14 20.16 -10.52
CA VAL A 64 1.10 21.20 -10.15
C VAL A 64 0.37 22.52 -9.96
N LYS A 65 0.45 23.10 -8.77
CA LYS A 65 -0.09 24.44 -8.47
C LYS A 65 1.03 25.44 -8.26
N ASP A 66 1.04 26.49 -9.07
CA ASP A 66 1.89 27.65 -8.92
C ASP A 66 1.19 28.64 -7.98
N ILE A 67 1.83 29.01 -6.85
CA ILE A 67 1.28 29.93 -5.83
C ILE A 67 2.16 31.20 -5.84
N PRO A 68 1.84 32.19 -6.68
CA PRO A 68 2.64 33.41 -6.80
C PRO A 68 2.44 34.38 -5.63
N ASP A 69 1.29 34.37 -4.97
CA ASP A 69 0.90 35.34 -3.93
C ASP A 69 1.38 34.98 -2.51
N ALA A 70 2.21 33.95 -2.38
CA ALA A 70 2.81 33.60 -1.09
C ALA A 70 4.03 34.51 -0.79
N GLU A 71 4.38 34.68 0.49
CA GLU A 71 5.59 35.43 0.92
C GLU A 71 6.85 35.02 0.15
N THR A 72 6.94 33.72 -0.20
CA THR A 72 7.85 33.20 -1.20
C THR A 72 7.05 32.48 -2.28
N PRO A 73 7.20 32.84 -3.57
CA PRO A 73 6.49 32.16 -4.65
C PRO A 73 6.92 30.69 -4.70
N VAL A 74 5.97 29.79 -4.53
CA VAL A 74 6.23 28.35 -4.45
C VAL A 74 5.37 27.58 -5.43
N ARG A 75 5.94 26.48 -5.92
CA ARG A 75 5.25 25.51 -6.75
C ARG A 75 5.02 24.24 -5.95
N LYS A 76 3.76 23.85 -5.81
CA LYS A 76 3.31 22.72 -5.00
C LYS A 76 2.80 21.58 -5.89
N LEU A 77 3.03 20.33 -5.46
CA LEU A 77 2.38 19.16 -6.03
C LEU A 77 1.18 18.76 -5.19
N GLU A 78 0.07 18.44 -5.83
CA GLU A 78 -1.11 17.83 -5.21
C GLU A 78 -1.33 16.44 -5.80
N LEU A 79 -1.50 15.46 -4.90
CA LEU A 79 -1.69 14.05 -5.24
C LEU A 79 -3.18 13.72 -5.04
N HIS A 80 -3.87 13.35 -6.12
CA HIS A 80 -5.28 12.94 -6.11
C HIS A 80 -5.44 11.43 -5.92
#